data_AF-A0A132GR76-F1
#
_entry.id   AF-A0A132GR76-F1
#
_cell.length_a   1.000
_cell.length_b   1.000
_cell.length_c   1.000
_cell.angle_alpha   90.00
_cell.angle_beta   90.00
_cell.angle_gamma   90.00
#
_symmetry.space_group_name_H-M   'P 1'
#
loop_
_entity.id
_entity.type
_entity.pdbx_description
1 polymer ?
#
loop_
_entity_poly.entity_id
_entity_poly.type
_entity_poly.pdbx_seq_one_letter_code
_entity_poly.pdbx_strand_id
1 'polypeptide(L)'
;MKYVRHITSVLLIILIAVLAAGTIVEKLHGSDFALAHVYSAWWFVGLWALVAIMIVIMMVKCRLWKRLSVCALHLSILFILLGALLTMLTGQHGRMKLEPNRPNSHFYIQEQDDITKVALPFSLTLDRFEIEKYPNSNKPKDYVSYLQLTDGETQEDIVISMNNILRHKHYRFYQSDYDEQGNSILDVARDPWGIGVTYAGYALLFVALAAILIEQRKTFRAVTWSWIGVLVVLLVFLYIRMLTHPLLPVLRSPFFSIHISTIVTAYALLLGILVVGIIALVKPKDLARMERLKSLSTAMLYPAVALLAFGIFIGAIWANVSWGNYWSWDPKEVWALITLLIYAAPLHEKLWKSFQKPLFFHIYGILAFLSVLITYFGVNMLLGGVHAYN
;
A
#
# COMPACT_ATOMS: atom_id res chain seq x y z
N MET A 1 -24.74 -21.86 6.60
CA MET A 1 -24.06 -20.58 6.91
C MET A 1 -22.87 -20.75 7.87
N LYS A 2 -22.98 -21.61 8.90
CA LYS A 2 -21.92 -21.84 9.90
C LYS A 2 -20.56 -22.28 9.30
N TYR A 3 -20.56 -23.27 8.41
CA TYR A 3 -19.32 -23.78 7.79
C TYR A 3 -18.57 -22.74 6.96
N VAL A 4 -19.29 -22.03 6.07
CA VAL A 4 -18.69 -20.95 5.24
C VAL A 4 -17.99 -19.92 6.12
N ARG A 5 -18.62 -19.48 7.21
CA ARG A 5 -18.00 -18.57 8.16
C ARG A 5 -16.70 -19.11 8.76
N HIS A 6 -16.71 -20.35 9.23
CA HIS A 6 -15.51 -20.94 9.83
C HIS A 6 -14.38 -21.03 8.80
N ILE A 7 -14.68 -21.47 7.58
CA ILE A 7 -13.72 -21.52 6.48
C ILE A 7 -13.15 -20.13 6.18
N THR A 8 -14.00 -19.10 6.04
CA THR A 8 -13.54 -17.71 5.85
C THR A 8 -12.61 -17.24 6.97
N SER A 9 -12.94 -17.59 8.22
CA SER A 9 -12.14 -17.19 9.39
C SER A 9 -10.78 -17.86 9.39
N VAL A 10 -10.74 -19.17 9.13
CA VAL A 10 -9.50 -19.95 9.07
C VAL A 10 -8.62 -19.47 7.93
N LEU A 11 -9.19 -19.24 6.74
CA LEU A 11 -8.44 -18.70 5.60
C LEU A 11 -7.84 -17.32 5.89
N LEU A 12 -8.57 -16.42 6.55
CA LEU A 12 -8.04 -15.11 6.91
C LEU A 12 -6.89 -15.21 7.92
N ILE A 13 -6.99 -16.11 8.90
CA ILE A 13 -5.91 -16.35 9.88
C ILE A 13 -4.67 -16.94 9.18
N ILE A 14 -4.87 -17.93 8.31
CA ILE A 14 -3.78 -18.52 7.52
C ILE A 14 -3.12 -17.46 6.65
N LEU A 15 -3.91 -16.62 5.96
CA LEU A 15 -3.39 -15.53 5.15
C LEU A 15 -2.53 -14.57 5.97
N ILE A 16 -3.02 -14.10 7.12
CA ILE A 16 -2.26 -13.19 7.99
C ILE A 16 -0.95 -13.86 8.47
N ALA A 17 -1.01 -15.13 8.85
CA ALA A 17 0.17 -15.88 9.30
C ALA A 17 1.21 -16.04 8.17
N VAL A 18 0.76 -16.37 6.96
CA VAL A 18 1.61 -16.50 5.77
C VAL A 18 2.26 -15.16 5.41
N LEU A 19 1.49 -14.06 5.43
CA LEU A 19 2.03 -12.71 5.19
C LEU A 19 3.11 -12.35 6.22
N ALA A 20 2.84 -12.58 7.51
CA ALA A 20 3.82 -12.32 8.56
C ALA A 20 5.07 -13.20 8.40
N ALA A 21 4.90 -14.49 8.10
CA ALA A 21 6.01 -15.40 7.84
C ALA A 21 6.83 -14.99 6.62
N GLY A 22 6.18 -14.48 5.55
CA GLY A 22 6.85 -13.92 4.37
C GLY A 22 7.83 -12.81 4.74
N THR A 23 7.45 -11.90 5.64
CA THR A 23 8.36 -10.84 6.11
C THR A 23 9.57 -11.36 6.89
N ILE A 24 9.41 -12.49 7.59
CA ILE A 24 10.53 -13.17 8.28
C ILE A 24 11.43 -13.87 7.27
N VAL A 25 10.86 -14.55 6.28
CA VAL A 25 11.62 -15.19 5.19
C VAL A 25 12.45 -14.17 4.44
N GLU A 26 11.87 -13.02 4.12
CA GLU A 26 12.57 -11.89 3.49
C GLU A 26 13.73 -11.40 4.34
N LYS A 27 13.54 -11.27 5.66
CA LYS A 27 14.62 -10.87 6.56
C LYS A 27 15.79 -11.86 6.56
N LEU A 28 15.49 -13.16 6.48
CA LEU A 28 16.49 -14.21 6.60
C LEU A 28 17.20 -14.54 5.28
N HIS A 29 16.52 -14.41 4.14
CA HIS A 29 17.00 -14.88 2.83
C HIS A 29 17.04 -13.79 1.74
N GLY A 30 16.55 -12.58 2.03
CA GLY A 30 16.49 -11.47 1.08
C GLY A 30 15.15 -11.32 0.35
N SER A 31 14.90 -10.14 -0.19
CA SER A 31 13.64 -9.76 -0.86
C SER A 31 13.39 -10.57 -2.13
N ASP A 32 14.41 -10.80 -2.96
CA ASP A 32 14.28 -11.60 -4.19
C ASP A 32 13.87 -13.05 -3.88
N PHE A 33 14.43 -13.63 -2.81
CA PHE A 33 14.08 -14.98 -2.38
C PHE A 33 12.63 -15.06 -1.90
N ALA A 34 12.19 -14.12 -1.06
CA ALA A 34 10.82 -14.07 -0.55
C ALA A 34 9.81 -13.83 -1.68
N LEU A 35 10.13 -12.95 -2.63
CA LEU A 35 9.30 -12.71 -3.80
C LEU A 35 9.14 -14.00 -4.62
N ALA A 36 10.22 -14.69 -4.96
CA ALA A 36 10.17 -15.91 -5.76
C ALA A 36 9.46 -17.08 -5.07
N HIS A 37 9.72 -17.32 -3.78
CA HIS A 37 9.27 -18.53 -3.07
C HIS A 37 7.97 -18.36 -2.27
N VAL A 38 7.59 -17.12 -1.95
CA VAL A 38 6.38 -16.81 -1.17
C VAL A 38 5.42 -15.98 -1.99
N TYR A 39 5.76 -14.72 -2.32
CA TYR A 39 4.77 -13.77 -2.82
C TYR A 39 4.34 -13.99 -4.28
N SER A 40 5.21 -14.58 -5.11
CA SER A 40 4.91 -14.97 -6.49
C SER A 40 4.61 -16.46 -6.64
N ALA A 41 4.63 -17.23 -5.55
CA ALA A 41 4.42 -18.66 -5.60
C ALA A 41 2.94 -19.02 -5.82
N TRP A 42 2.69 -20.02 -6.67
CA TRP A 42 1.33 -20.44 -7.03
C TRP A 42 0.46 -20.86 -5.84
N TRP A 43 1.06 -21.39 -4.77
CA TRP A 43 0.32 -21.74 -3.55
C TRP A 43 -0.19 -20.51 -2.81
N PHE A 44 0.58 -19.41 -2.81
CA PHE A 44 0.19 -18.14 -2.21
C PHE A 44 -0.88 -17.43 -3.04
N VAL A 45 -0.73 -17.47 -4.36
CA VAL A 45 -1.76 -16.99 -5.31
C VAL A 45 -3.06 -17.78 -5.13
N GLY A 46 -2.96 -19.10 -4.98
CA GLY A 46 -4.09 -19.98 -4.67
C GLY A 46 -4.79 -19.59 -3.36
N LEU A 47 -4.04 -19.21 -2.32
CA LEU A 47 -4.60 -18.73 -1.06
C LEU A 47 -5.41 -17.44 -1.25
N TRP A 48 -4.88 -16.46 -2.01
CA TRP A 48 -5.62 -15.25 -2.35
C TRP A 48 -6.87 -15.53 -3.19
N ALA A 49 -6.79 -16.44 -4.15
CA ALA A 49 -7.93 -16.87 -4.97
C ALA A 49 -9.03 -17.50 -4.11
N LEU A 50 -8.67 -18.36 -3.15
CA LEU A 50 -9.62 -18.93 -2.19
C LEU A 50 -10.29 -17.86 -1.33
N VAL A 51 -9.52 -16.86 -0.85
CA VAL A 51 -10.07 -15.72 -0.11
C VAL A 51 -11.04 -14.92 -0.98
N ALA A 52 -10.68 -14.62 -2.23
CA ALA A 52 -11.54 -13.91 -3.18
C ALA A 52 -12.86 -14.67 -3.45
N ILE A 53 -12.79 -15.98 -3.67
CA ILE A 53 -13.98 -16.84 -3.83
C ILE A 53 -14.86 -16.76 -2.57
N MET A 54 -14.26 -16.84 -1.38
CA MET A 54 -15.01 -16.75 -0.13
C MET A 54 -15.65 -15.38 0.09
N ILE A 55 -15.01 -14.28 -0.35
CA ILE A 55 -15.61 -12.95 -0.37
C ILE A 55 -16.87 -12.98 -1.23
N VAL A 56 -16.80 -13.48 -2.47
CA VAL A 56 -17.96 -13.55 -3.37
C VAL A 56 -19.10 -14.38 -2.77
N ILE A 57 -18.80 -15.58 -2.24
CA ILE A 57 -19.80 -16.43 -1.58
C ILE A 57 -20.46 -15.68 -0.42
N MET A 58 -19.69 -14.97 0.40
CA MET A 58 -20.20 -14.20 1.53
C MET A 58 -21.02 -12.98 1.09
N MET A 59 -20.61 -12.27 0.04
CA MET A 59 -21.37 -11.17 -0.54
C MET A 59 -22.78 -11.62 -0.94
N VAL A 60 -22.88 -12.79 -1.61
CA VAL A 60 -24.15 -13.37 -2.03
C VAL A 60 -25.00 -13.81 -0.85
N LYS A 61 -24.41 -14.57 0.10
CA LYS A 61 -25.15 -15.05 1.27
C LYS A 61 -25.65 -13.93 2.18
N CYS A 62 -24.88 -12.85 2.31
CA CYS A 62 -25.28 -11.68 3.06
C CYS A 62 -26.14 -10.69 2.26
N ARG A 63 -26.44 -10.98 0.99
CA ARG A 63 -27.21 -10.13 0.07
C ARG A 63 -26.67 -8.70 0.05
N LEU A 64 -25.35 -8.55 -0.06
CA LEU A 64 -24.69 -7.25 0.02
C LEU A 64 -25.09 -6.31 -1.12
N TRP A 65 -25.64 -6.79 -2.23
CA TRP A 65 -26.24 -5.94 -3.28
C TRP A 65 -27.36 -5.02 -2.77
N LYS A 66 -27.94 -5.29 -1.59
CA LYS A 66 -28.88 -4.38 -0.92
C LYS A 66 -28.19 -3.20 -0.20
N ARG A 67 -26.87 -3.22 -0.08
CA ARG A 67 -26.01 -2.21 0.55
C ARG A 67 -24.90 -1.84 -0.43
N LEU A 68 -25.23 -0.98 -1.39
CA LEU A 68 -24.37 -0.67 -2.53
C LEU A 68 -22.96 -0.24 -2.12
N SER A 69 -22.81 0.62 -1.11
CA SER A 69 -21.51 1.11 -0.65
C SER A 69 -20.60 0.00 -0.10
N VAL A 70 -21.17 -0.94 0.67
CA VAL A 70 -20.42 -2.10 1.20
C VAL A 70 -20.14 -3.12 0.08
N CYS A 71 -21.08 -3.29 -0.85
CA CYS A 71 -20.89 -4.15 -2.02
C CYS A 71 -19.76 -3.62 -2.92
N ALA A 72 -19.76 -2.32 -3.21
CA ALA A 72 -18.72 -1.63 -3.97
C ALA A 72 -17.36 -1.75 -3.29
N LEU A 73 -17.30 -1.63 -1.96
CA LEU A 73 -16.07 -1.82 -1.20
C LEU A 73 -15.49 -3.23 -1.40
N HIS A 74 -16.29 -4.28 -1.32
CA HIS A 74 -15.77 -5.64 -1.53
C HIS A 74 -15.45 -5.92 -2.99
N LEU A 75 -16.24 -5.39 -3.93
CA LEU A 75 -15.96 -5.49 -5.36
C LEU A 75 -14.63 -4.83 -5.70
N SER A 76 -14.31 -3.69 -5.08
CA SER A 76 -13.03 -3.00 -5.26
C SER A 76 -11.84 -3.88 -4.88
N ILE A 77 -11.94 -4.62 -3.77
CA ILE A 77 -10.91 -5.57 -3.33
C ILE A 77 -10.75 -6.70 -4.36
N LEU A 78 -11.84 -7.22 -4.91
CA LEU A 78 -11.78 -8.25 -5.96
C LEU A 78 -11.11 -7.72 -7.24
N PHE A 79 -11.36 -6.47 -7.63
CA PHE A 79 -10.68 -5.84 -8.76
C PHE A 79 -9.18 -5.64 -8.49
N ILE A 80 -8.80 -5.22 -7.29
CA ILE A 80 -7.39 -5.09 -6.90
C ILE A 80 -6.68 -6.44 -6.96
N LEU A 81 -7.31 -7.50 -6.45
CA LEU A 81 -6.76 -8.86 -6.52
C LEU A 81 -6.65 -9.37 -7.96
N LEU A 82 -7.64 -9.06 -8.81
CA LEU A 82 -7.59 -9.40 -10.23
C LEU A 82 -6.46 -8.65 -10.95
N GLY A 83 -6.29 -7.36 -10.68
CA GLY A 83 -5.20 -6.56 -11.24
C GLY A 83 -3.83 -7.05 -10.79
N ALA A 84 -3.67 -7.42 -9.51
CA ALA A 84 -2.46 -8.06 -9.00
C ALA A 84 -2.17 -9.39 -9.70
N LEU A 85 -3.19 -10.24 -9.91
CA LEU A 85 -3.04 -11.49 -10.66
C LEU A 85 -2.61 -11.23 -12.11
N LEU A 86 -3.23 -10.27 -12.80
CA LEU A 86 -2.86 -9.91 -14.16
C LEU A 86 -1.43 -9.35 -14.24
N THR A 87 -1.01 -8.55 -13.25
CA THR A 87 0.36 -8.05 -13.13
C THR A 87 1.34 -9.22 -12.99
N MET A 88 1.02 -10.21 -12.17
CA MET A 88 1.87 -11.40 -12.00
C MET A 88 1.94 -12.26 -13.27
N LEU A 89 0.85 -12.37 -14.03
CA LEU A 89 0.78 -13.20 -15.23
C LEU A 89 1.39 -12.55 -16.48
N THR A 90 1.34 -11.21 -16.58
CA THR A 90 1.69 -10.48 -17.80
C THR A 90 2.77 -9.42 -17.61
N GLY A 91 3.09 -9.09 -16.35
CA GLY A 91 4.07 -8.08 -15.99
C GLY A 91 5.49 -8.57 -16.19
N GLN A 92 6.38 -7.64 -16.57
CA GLN A 92 7.81 -7.89 -16.69
C GLN A 92 8.55 -6.76 -15.97
N HIS A 93 9.57 -7.13 -15.20
CA HIS A 93 10.41 -6.20 -14.46
C HIS A 93 11.88 -6.47 -14.76
N GLY A 94 12.66 -5.43 -15.01
CA GLY A 94 14.08 -5.56 -15.29
C GLY A 94 14.81 -4.24 -15.17
N ARG A 95 16.09 -4.23 -15.58
CA ARG A 95 16.97 -3.06 -15.52
C ARG A 95 17.53 -2.72 -16.88
N MET A 96 17.72 -1.43 -17.11
CA MET A 96 18.31 -0.89 -18.31
C MET A 96 19.45 0.04 -17.93
N LYS A 97 20.67 -0.29 -18.34
CA LYS A 97 21.82 0.59 -18.22
C LYS A 97 21.89 1.48 -19.46
N LEU A 98 22.00 2.78 -19.25
CA LEU A 98 22.18 3.77 -20.30
C LEU A 98 23.56 4.40 -20.20
N GLU A 99 24.32 4.31 -21.28
CA GLU A 99 25.62 4.96 -21.43
C GLU A 99 25.45 6.29 -22.17
N PRO A 100 26.20 7.35 -21.80
CA PRO A 100 26.11 8.64 -22.47
C PRO A 100 26.32 8.55 -23.99
N ASN A 101 25.42 9.18 -24.75
CA ASN A 101 25.39 9.25 -26.21
C ASN A 101 25.35 7.89 -26.93
N ARG A 102 24.95 6.82 -26.24
CA ARG A 102 24.77 5.49 -26.85
C ARG A 102 23.30 5.06 -26.79
N PRO A 103 22.66 4.79 -27.95
CA PRO A 103 21.29 4.32 -27.95
C PRO A 103 21.24 2.90 -27.39
N ASN A 104 20.29 2.65 -26.50
CA ASN A 104 19.97 1.33 -26.00
C ASN A 104 18.47 1.04 -26.23
N SER A 105 18.17 -0.11 -26.82
CA SER A 105 16.83 -0.61 -27.12
C SER A 105 16.52 -1.92 -26.40
N HIS A 106 17.25 -2.25 -25.34
CA HIS A 106 17.08 -3.49 -24.60
C HIS A 106 17.15 -3.26 -23.09
N PHE A 107 16.42 -4.10 -22.36
CA PHE A 107 16.54 -4.21 -20.91
C PHE A 107 16.79 -5.66 -20.52
N TYR A 108 17.25 -5.85 -19.29
CA TYR A 108 17.69 -7.12 -18.75
C TYR A 108 16.79 -7.53 -17.60
N ILE A 109 16.22 -8.72 -17.70
CA ILE A 109 15.46 -9.35 -16.63
C ILE A 109 16.41 -10.35 -15.96
N GLN A 110 16.57 -10.23 -14.65
CA GLN A 110 17.37 -11.16 -13.85
C GLN A 110 16.42 -12.14 -13.15
N GLU A 111 16.47 -13.41 -13.54
CA GLU A 111 15.73 -14.49 -12.89
C GLU A 111 16.72 -15.51 -12.34
N GLN A 112 16.87 -15.54 -11.01
CA GLN A 112 17.87 -16.37 -10.31
C GLN A 112 19.28 -16.10 -10.85
N ASP A 113 19.80 -17.01 -11.67
CA ASP A 113 21.15 -16.97 -12.26
C ASP A 113 21.14 -16.64 -13.76
N ASP A 114 19.97 -16.53 -14.40
CA ASP A 114 19.86 -16.23 -15.83
C ASP A 114 19.54 -14.76 -16.09
N ILE A 115 20.19 -14.19 -17.10
CA ILE A 115 19.99 -12.81 -17.53
C ILE A 115 19.37 -12.83 -18.92
N THR A 116 18.05 -12.61 -18.95
CA THR A 116 17.31 -12.55 -20.21
C THR A 116 17.34 -11.13 -20.77
N LYS A 117 17.88 -10.98 -21.99
CA LYS A 117 17.87 -9.72 -22.73
C LYS A 117 16.56 -9.58 -23.52
N VAL A 118 15.79 -8.54 -23.24
CA VAL A 118 14.49 -8.27 -23.89
C VAL A 118 14.58 -7.01 -24.73
N ALA A 119 14.12 -7.08 -25.98
CA ALA A 119 14.10 -5.96 -26.92
C ALA A 119 12.89 -5.03 -26.70
N LEU A 120 13.12 -3.73 -26.82
CA LEU A 120 12.13 -2.67 -26.80
C LEU A 120 11.77 -2.26 -28.24
N PRO A 121 10.53 -1.81 -28.49
CA PRO A 121 10.11 -1.31 -29.79
C PRO A 121 10.59 0.12 -30.07
N PHE A 122 11.44 0.70 -29.22
CA PHE A 122 12.02 2.04 -29.30
C PHE A 122 13.39 2.02 -28.63
N SER A 123 14.19 3.06 -28.83
CA SER A 123 15.48 3.24 -28.16
C SER A 123 15.49 4.47 -27.26
N LEU A 124 16.24 4.37 -26.17
CA LEU A 124 16.56 5.48 -25.28
C LEU A 124 18.06 5.77 -25.38
N THR A 125 18.41 7.03 -25.55
CA THR A 125 19.79 7.51 -25.51
C THR A 125 19.93 8.44 -24.31
N LEU A 126 20.96 8.26 -23.49
CA LEU A 126 21.26 9.18 -22.38
C LEU A 126 22.12 10.33 -22.91
N ASP A 127 21.64 11.56 -22.80
CA ASP A 127 22.44 12.74 -23.14
C ASP A 127 23.38 13.07 -22.00
N ARG A 128 22.83 13.15 -20.77
CA ARG A 128 23.58 13.37 -19.54
C ARG A 128 22.76 12.98 -18.30
N PHE A 129 23.48 12.61 -17.25
CA PHE A 129 22.95 12.38 -15.91
C PHE A 129 23.47 13.46 -14.96
N GLU A 130 22.58 14.04 -14.16
CA GLU A 130 22.91 15.08 -13.20
C GLU A 130 22.29 14.82 -11.83
N ILE A 131 23.07 15.11 -10.78
CA ILE A 131 22.58 15.10 -9.40
C ILE A 131 22.31 16.56 -9.01
N GLU A 132 21.04 16.95 -9.01
CA GLU A 132 20.66 18.26 -8.49
C GLU A 132 20.87 18.28 -6.98
N LYS A 133 21.45 19.36 -6.44
CA LYS A 133 21.72 19.52 -5.01
C LYS A 133 20.98 20.72 -4.44
N TYR A 134 20.74 20.72 -3.13
CA TYR A 134 20.19 21.90 -2.46
C TYR A 134 21.18 23.06 -2.44
N PRO A 135 20.72 24.32 -2.52
CA PRO A 135 21.60 25.48 -2.36
C PRO A 135 22.41 25.39 -1.07
N ASN A 136 23.72 25.63 -1.17
CA ASN A 136 24.66 25.61 -0.04
C ASN A 136 24.74 24.28 0.72
N SER A 137 24.47 23.15 0.07
CA SER A 137 24.52 21.82 0.68
C SER A 137 24.94 20.75 -0.32
N ASN A 138 25.66 19.72 0.16
CA ASN A 138 25.97 18.53 -0.64
C ASN A 138 24.81 17.52 -0.69
N LYS A 139 23.67 17.82 -0.06
CA LYS A 139 22.51 16.92 -0.04
C LYS A 139 21.86 16.85 -1.43
N PRO A 140 21.62 15.64 -1.96
CA PRO A 140 20.92 15.47 -3.23
C PRO A 140 19.48 15.95 -3.10
N LYS A 141 19.06 16.76 -4.07
CA LYS A 141 17.73 17.32 -4.26
C LYS A 141 16.95 16.51 -5.28
N ASP A 142 17.59 16.05 -6.35
CA ASP A 142 17.03 15.15 -7.36
C ASP A 142 18.14 14.37 -8.11
N TYR A 143 17.76 13.29 -8.77
CA TYR A 143 18.60 12.50 -9.67
C TYR A 143 17.95 12.51 -11.05
N VAL A 144 18.56 13.22 -12.00
CA VAL A 144 17.93 13.59 -13.27
C VAL A 144 18.68 12.97 -14.44
N SER A 145 17.97 12.19 -15.25
CA SER A 145 18.44 11.66 -16.53
C SER A 145 17.78 12.40 -17.67
N TYR A 146 18.59 13.10 -18.47
CA TYR A 146 18.15 13.72 -19.72
C TYR A 146 18.33 12.70 -20.85
N LEU A 147 17.22 12.32 -21.47
CA LEU A 147 17.16 11.24 -22.44
C LEU A 147 16.55 11.72 -23.75
N GLN A 148 16.98 11.11 -24.84
CA GLN A 148 16.27 11.19 -26.11
C GLN A 148 15.56 9.86 -26.39
N LEU A 149 14.24 9.91 -26.53
CA LEU A 149 13.41 8.79 -26.96
C LEU A 149 13.32 8.79 -28.48
N THR A 150 13.67 7.67 -29.11
CA THR A 150 13.51 7.47 -30.56
C THR A 150 12.57 6.29 -30.82
N ASP A 151 11.42 6.55 -31.45
CA ASP A 151 10.38 5.58 -31.79
C ASP A 151 10.01 5.71 -33.28
N GLY A 152 10.70 4.95 -34.13
CA GLY A 152 10.59 5.12 -35.59
C GLY A 152 11.20 6.45 -36.03
N GLU A 153 10.40 7.32 -36.64
CA GLU A 153 10.84 8.65 -37.11
C GLU A 153 10.70 9.74 -36.04
N THR A 154 9.99 9.48 -34.94
CA THR A 154 9.80 10.49 -33.89
C THR A 154 10.95 10.46 -32.89
N GLN A 155 11.55 11.64 -32.67
CA GLN A 155 12.49 11.88 -31.60
C GLN A 155 11.92 12.90 -30.62
N GLU A 156 11.98 12.58 -29.34
CA GLU A 156 11.47 13.45 -28.27
C GLU A 156 12.50 13.50 -27.13
N ASP A 157 12.78 14.71 -26.64
CA ASP A 157 13.64 14.91 -25.48
C ASP A 157 12.81 14.76 -24.20
N ILE A 158 13.24 13.86 -23.33
CA ILE A 158 12.51 13.43 -22.14
C ILE A 158 13.42 13.57 -20.93
N VAL A 159 12.83 13.96 -19.81
CA VAL A 159 13.52 14.02 -18.53
C VAL A 159 12.91 12.98 -17.59
N ILE A 160 13.75 12.09 -17.07
CA ILE A 160 13.38 11.15 -16.00
C ILE A 160 14.03 11.63 -14.71
N SER A 161 13.25 11.74 -13.64
CA SER A 161 13.78 12.03 -12.30
C SER A 161 12.93 11.43 -11.19
N MET A 162 13.29 11.68 -9.94
CA MET A 162 12.51 11.16 -8.81
C MET A 162 11.11 11.79 -8.77
N ASN A 163 10.08 10.95 -8.69
CA ASN A 163 8.66 11.32 -8.87
C ASN A 163 8.27 11.74 -10.31
N ASN A 164 9.15 11.61 -11.28
CA ASN A 164 8.87 11.89 -12.70
C ASN A 164 9.35 10.73 -13.57
N ILE A 165 8.49 9.72 -13.70
CA ILE A 165 8.79 8.51 -14.48
C ILE A 165 8.39 8.68 -15.95
N LEU A 166 9.17 8.09 -16.85
CA LEU A 166 8.79 7.97 -18.25
C LEU A 166 7.71 6.89 -18.38
N ARG A 167 6.60 7.23 -19.03
CA ARG A 167 5.55 6.28 -19.43
C ARG A 167 5.44 6.29 -20.94
N HIS A 168 5.82 5.20 -21.59
CA HIS A 168 5.71 5.07 -23.04
C HIS A 168 5.18 3.70 -23.43
N LYS A 169 4.11 3.68 -24.24
CA LYS A 169 3.34 2.46 -24.57
C LYS A 169 2.89 1.72 -23.30
N HIS A 170 3.45 0.54 -23.04
CA HIS A 170 3.18 -0.26 -21.83
C HIS A 170 4.37 -0.33 -20.87
N TYR A 171 5.41 0.46 -21.13
CA TYR A 171 6.66 0.48 -20.36
C TYR A 171 6.71 1.71 -19.47
N ARG A 172 7.29 1.51 -18.29
CA ARG A 172 7.61 2.56 -17.34
C ARG A 172 9.09 2.49 -17.02
N PHE A 173 9.76 3.63 -17.04
CA PHE A 173 11.16 3.75 -16.71
C PHE A 173 11.29 4.75 -15.56
N TYR A 174 12.03 4.35 -14.54
CA TYR A 174 12.31 5.19 -13.39
C TYR A 174 13.78 5.10 -13.04
N GLN A 175 14.35 6.21 -12.62
CA GLN A 175 15.72 6.26 -12.14
C GLN A 175 15.82 5.38 -10.89
N SER A 176 16.67 4.35 -10.91
CA SER A 176 16.88 3.49 -9.76
C SER A 176 18.28 3.63 -9.18
N ASP A 177 19.30 3.75 -10.05
CA ASP A 177 20.69 3.83 -9.62
C ASP A 177 21.58 4.55 -10.65
N TYR A 178 22.84 4.80 -10.33
CA TYR A 178 23.82 5.40 -11.24
C TYR A 178 25.23 4.89 -10.90
N ASP A 179 26.15 4.97 -11.86
CA ASP A 179 27.55 4.60 -11.62
C ASP A 179 28.52 5.79 -11.65
N GLU A 180 29.73 5.57 -11.14
CA GLU A 180 30.79 6.59 -11.09
C GLU A 180 31.22 7.07 -12.49
N GLN A 181 30.91 6.30 -13.53
CA GLN A 181 31.20 6.65 -14.93
C GLN A 181 30.13 7.57 -15.54
N GLY A 182 29.10 7.95 -14.78
CA GLY A 182 28.02 8.81 -15.23
C GLY A 182 26.95 8.08 -16.03
N ASN A 183 26.92 6.74 -15.98
CA ASN A 183 25.83 5.97 -16.57
C ASN A 183 24.61 6.02 -15.66
N SER A 184 23.45 6.04 -16.30
CA SER A 184 22.17 5.98 -15.60
C SER A 184 21.62 4.56 -15.64
N ILE A 185 21.16 4.06 -14.49
CA ILE A 185 20.48 2.77 -14.38
C ILE A 185 19.00 3.07 -14.15
N LEU A 186 18.19 2.62 -15.11
CA LEU A 186 16.75 2.73 -15.05
C LEU A 186 16.16 1.35 -14.76
N ASP A 187 15.25 1.30 -13.80
CA ASP A 187 14.39 0.13 -13.66
C ASP A 187 13.23 0.25 -14.65
N VAL A 188 12.91 -0.87 -15.28
CA VAL A 188 11.91 -0.99 -16.33
C VAL A 188 10.79 -1.90 -15.84
N ALA A 189 9.57 -1.39 -15.89
CA ALA A 189 8.37 -2.16 -15.58
C ALA A 189 7.42 -2.13 -16.79
N ARG A 190 7.09 -3.30 -17.32
CA ARG A 190 6.06 -3.47 -18.34
C ARG A 190 4.85 -4.12 -17.71
N ASP A 191 3.71 -3.44 -17.75
CA ASP A 191 2.43 -4.02 -17.32
C ASP A 191 1.31 -3.46 -18.19
N PRO A 192 0.81 -4.25 -19.17
CA PRO A 192 -0.22 -3.79 -20.08
C PRO A 192 -1.62 -3.72 -19.46
N TRP A 193 -1.93 -4.55 -18.46
CA TRP A 193 -3.31 -4.77 -18.00
C TRP A 193 -3.50 -4.62 -16.49
N GLY A 194 -2.54 -5.13 -15.70
CA GLY A 194 -2.66 -5.26 -14.26
C GLY A 194 -2.92 -3.93 -13.56
N ILE A 195 -2.06 -2.93 -13.81
CA ILE A 195 -2.19 -1.58 -13.26
C ILE A 195 -3.52 -0.93 -13.61
N GLY A 196 -3.99 -1.04 -14.84
CA GLY A 196 -5.27 -0.45 -15.25
C GLY A 196 -6.43 -1.00 -14.41
N VAL A 197 -6.47 -2.33 -14.23
CA VAL A 197 -7.48 -3.01 -13.42
C VAL A 197 -7.33 -2.69 -11.93
N THR A 198 -6.11 -2.68 -11.41
CA THR A 198 -5.83 -2.33 -10.01
C THR A 198 -6.28 -0.90 -9.70
N TYR A 199 -5.98 0.06 -10.57
CA TYR A 199 -6.37 1.46 -10.39
C TYR A 199 -7.87 1.67 -10.52
N ALA A 200 -8.56 0.92 -11.39
CA ALA A 200 -10.02 0.90 -11.42
C ALA A 200 -10.60 0.38 -10.10
N GLY A 201 -10.01 -0.69 -9.55
CA GLY A 201 -10.32 -1.20 -8.22
C GLY A 201 -10.11 -0.13 -7.15
N TYR A 202 -8.97 0.56 -7.15
CA TYR A 202 -8.70 1.64 -6.20
C TYR A 202 -9.66 2.82 -6.30
N ALA A 203 -10.03 3.25 -7.52
CA ALA A 203 -11.02 4.30 -7.71
C ALA A 203 -12.38 3.90 -7.11
N LEU A 204 -12.80 2.65 -7.32
CA LEU A 204 -14.01 2.10 -6.72
C LEU A 204 -13.91 2.03 -5.20
N LEU A 205 -12.75 1.65 -4.65
CA LEU A 205 -12.49 1.61 -3.21
C LEU A 205 -12.66 3.01 -2.59
N PHE A 206 -12.09 4.03 -3.24
CA PHE A 206 -12.19 5.42 -2.78
C PHE A 206 -13.65 5.90 -2.71
N VAL A 207 -14.42 5.68 -3.79
CA VAL A 207 -15.84 6.04 -3.85
C VAL A 207 -16.63 5.28 -2.78
N ALA A 208 -16.37 3.99 -2.59
CA ALA A 208 -17.06 3.16 -1.61
C ALA A 208 -16.77 3.60 -0.16
N LEU A 209 -15.51 3.90 0.16
CA LEU A 209 -15.12 4.41 1.48
C LEU A 209 -15.76 5.76 1.78
N ALA A 210 -15.74 6.69 0.82
CA ALA A 210 -16.40 7.99 0.95
C ALA A 210 -17.90 7.81 1.20
N ALA A 211 -18.57 6.95 0.43
CA ALA A 211 -19.99 6.65 0.61
C ALA A 211 -20.30 6.07 2.01
N ILE A 212 -19.51 5.12 2.50
CA ILE A 212 -19.67 4.55 3.85
C ILE A 212 -19.53 5.62 4.93
N LEU A 213 -18.53 6.51 4.82
CA LEU A 213 -18.35 7.59 5.80
C LEU A 213 -19.53 8.57 5.77
N ILE A 214 -20.05 8.89 4.59
CA ILE A 214 -21.23 9.75 4.41
C ILE A 214 -22.50 9.11 5.00
N GLU A 215 -22.66 7.79 4.87
CA GLU A 215 -23.77 7.05 5.46
C GLU A 215 -23.69 7.01 7.00
N GLN A 216 -22.49 6.81 7.55
CA GLN A 216 -22.26 6.74 9.00
C GLN A 216 -22.21 8.11 9.68
N ARG A 217 -22.27 9.22 8.92
CA ARG A 217 -22.14 10.60 9.42
C ARG A 217 -23.10 10.96 10.55
N LYS A 218 -24.30 10.35 10.58
CA LYS A 218 -25.31 10.64 11.60
C LYS A 218 -25.06 9.90 12.91
N THR A 219 -24.46 8.71 12.84
CA THR A 219 -24.20 7.84 13.98
C THR A 219 -23.01 8.32 14.81
N PHE A 220 -21.98 8.87 14.14
CA PHE A 220 -20.69 9.19 14.79
C PHE A 220 -20.18 10.61 14.48
N ARG A 221 -21.11 11.53 14.19
CA ARG A 221 -20.83 12.90 13.71
C ARG A 221 -19.71 13.60 14.49
N ALA A 222 -19.81 13.63 15.81
CA ALA A 222 -18.84 14.34 16.65
C ALA A 222 -17.41 13.80 16.47
N VAL A 223 -17.24 12.48 16.52
CA VAL A 223 -15.94 11.83 16.35
C VAL A 223 -15.41 12.09 14.93
N THR A 224 -16.21 11.82 13.90
CA THR A 224 -15.74 11.97 12.50
C THR A 224 -15.29 13.39 12.17
N TRP A 225 -16.02 14.43 12.62
CA TRP A 225 -15.67 15.82 12.31
C TRP A 225 -14.44 16.31 13.09
N SER A 226 -14.29 15.92 14.37
CA SER A 226 -13.09 16.28 15.15
C SER A 226 -11.81 15.74 14.52
N TRP A 227 -11.84 14.51 13.99
CA TRP A 227 -10.67 13.87 13.39
C TRP A 227 -10.37 14.36 11.97
N ILE A 228 -11.35 14.87 11.22
CA ILE A 228 -11.10 15.60 9.98
C ILE A 228 -10.27 16.86 10.27
N GLY A 229 -10.57 17.58 11.36
CA GLY A 229 -9.78 18.75 11.78
C GLY A 229 -8.30 18.39 12.06
N VAL A 230 -8.07 17.29 12.78
CA VAL A 230 -6.71 16.77 13.04
C VAL A 230 -6.00 16.43 11.73
N LEU A 231 -6.67 15.75 10.80
CA LEU A 231 -6.11 15.41 9.49
C LEU A 231 -5.68 16.66 8.71
N VAL A 232 -6.53 17.69 8.66
CA VAL A 232 -6.23 18.94 7.95
C VAL A 232 -5.04 19.66 8.59
N VAL A 233 -4.97 19.72 9.91
CA VAL A 233 -3.83 20.32 10.62
C VAL A 233 -2.53 19.58 10.30
N LEU A 234 -2.55 18.24 10.30
CA LEU A 234 -1.38 17.44 9.94
C LEU A 234 -0.93 17.64 8.49
N LEU A 235 -1.89 17.73 7.55
CA LEU A 235 -1.61 18.02 6.14
C LEU A 235 -0.93 19.38 5.97
N VAL A 236 -1.48 20.41 6.60
CA VAL A 236 -0.90 21.77 6.56
C VAL A 236 0.49 21.78 7.18
N PHE A 237 0.65 21.15 8.34
CA PHE A 237 1.94 21.03 9.01
C PHE A 237 2.99 20.35 8.12
N LEU A 238 2.65 19.21 7.51
CA LEU A 238 3.57 18.46 6.67
C LEU A 238 3.90 19.21 5.38
N TYR A 239 2.92 19.89 4.77
CA TYR A 239 3.14 20.75 3.61
C TYR A 239 4.13 21.88 3.92
N ILE A 240 3.96 22.58 5.05
CA ILE A 240 4.90 23.62 5.51
C ILE A 240 6.30 23.03 5.73
N ARG A 241 6.38 21.82 6.31
CA ARG A 241 7.66 21.13 6.54
C ARG A 241 8.39 20.79 5.25
N MET A 242 7.67 20.41 4.18
CA MET A 242 8.26 20.16 2.86
C MET A 242 8.82 21.41 2.20
N LEU A 243 8.21 22.58 2.46
CA LEU A 243 8.67 23.86 1.92
C LEU A 243 9.93 24.38 2.63
N THR A 244 10.13 24.00 3.90
CA THR A 244 11.13 24.60 4.78
C THR A 244 12.37 23.74 5.02
N HIS A 245 12.29 22.42 4.83
CA HIS A 245 13.40 21.51 5.09
C HIS A 245 13.84 20.73 3.84
N PRO A 246 15.15 20.53 3.64
CA PRO A 246 15.64 19.69 2.56
C PRO A 246 15.24 18.23 2.81
N LEU A 247 14.41 17.70 1.92
CA LEU A 247 13.95 16.31 1.94
C LEU A 247 14.63 15.52 0.83
N LEU A 248 14.72 14.20 1.01
CA LEU A 248 15.10 13.28 -0.05
C LEU A 248 14.15 13.45 -1.25
N PRO A 249 14.65 13.31 -2.49
CA PRO A 249 13.86 13.59 -3.70
C PRO A 249 12.51 12.88 -3.71
N VAL A 250 12.48 11.59 -3.37
CA VAL A 250 11.28 10.75 -3.35
C VAL A 250 10.19 11.23 -2.39
N LEU A 251 10.56 11.97 -1.34
CA LEU A 251 9.62 12.52 -0.36
C LEU A 251 8.99 13.85 -0.81
N ARG A 252 9.46 14.42 -1.93
CA ARG A 252 8.97 15.71 -2.47
C ARG A 252 7.74 15.54 -3.35
N SER A 253 6.70 14.90 -2.82
CA SER A 253 5.44 14.68 -3.53
C SER A 253 4.23 15.02 -2.66
N PRO A 254 3.17 15.64 -3.20
CA PRO A 254 1.93 15.84 -2.45
C PRO A 254 1.31 14.51 -2.02
N PHE A 255 1.52 13.43 -2.79
CA PHE A 255 1.02 12.10 -2.42
C PHE A 255 1.67 11.59 -1.14
N PHE A 256 2.98 11.84 -0.93
CA PHE A 256 3.64 11.49 0.33
C PHE A 256 3.04 12.29 1.52
N SER A 257 2.73 13.57 1.33
CA SER A 257 2.05 14.38 2.37
C SER A 257 0.69 13.80 2.76
N ILE A 258 -0.12 13.48 1.77
CA ILE A 258 -1.47 12.93 1.97
C ILE A 258 -1.38 11.55 2.62
N HIS A 259 -0.47 10.69 2.14
CA HIS A 259 -0.24 9.36 2.67
C HIS A 259 0.11 9.40 4.17
N ILE A 260 1.15 10.14 4.57
CA ILE A 260 1.61 10.15 5.96
C ILE A 260 0.54 10.75 6.88
N SER A 261 -0.09 11.86 6.48
CA SER A 261 -1.10 12.52 7.32
C SER A 261 -2.32 11.61 7.56
N THR A 262 -2.75 10.87 6.53
CA THR A 262 -3.87 9.94 6.64
C THR A 262 -3.54 8.72 7.51
N ILE A 263 -2.36 8.12 7.34
CA ILE A 263 -1.89 6.99 8.16
C ILE A 263 -1.71 7.39 9.64
N VAL A 264 -1.09 8.54 9.91
CA VAL A 264 -0.90 9.03 11.29
C VAL A 264 -2.25 9.29 11.96
N THR A 265 -3.20 9.89 11.25
CA THR A 265 -4.56 10.10 11.77
C THR A 265 -5.27 8.77 12.05
N ALA A 266 -5.14 7.79 11.17
CA ALA A 266 -5.67 6.44 11.39
C ALA A 266 -5.07 5.80 12.64
N TYR A 267 -3.75 5.84 12.81
CA TYR A 267 -3.06 5.27 13.98
C TYR A 267 -3.44 5.96 15.28
N ALA A 268 -3.65 7.28 15.27
CA ALA A 268 -4.12 8.01 16.46
C ALA A 268 -5.53 7.56 16.90
N LEU A 269 -6.44 7.29 15.95
CA LEU A 269 -7.74 6.70 16.25
C LEU A 269 -7.62 5.27 16.80
N LEU A 270 -6.74 4.44 16.24
CA LEU A 270 -6.50 3.08 16.72
C LEU A 270 -5.87 3.06 18.12
N LEU A 271 -4.98 4.02 18.43
CA LEU A 271 -4.47 4.26 19.78
C LEU A 271 -5.61 4.65 20.73
N GLY A 272 -6.55 5.48 20.28
CA GLY A 272 -7.76 5.80 21.06
C GLY A 272 -8.57 4.54 21.42
N ILE A 273 -8.71 3.60 20.49
CA ILE A 273 -9.36 2.30 20.74
C ILE A 273 -8.59 1.48 21.79
N LEU A 274 -7.26 1.45 21.73
CA LEU A 274 -6.42 0.81 22.76
C LEU A 274 -6.70 1.42 24.14
N VAL A 275 -6.65 2.75 24.25
CA VAL A 275 -6.86 3.48 25.51
C VAL A 275 -8.26 3.20 26.07
N VAL A 276 -9.30 3.29 25.24
CA VAL A 276 -10.68 2.97 25.66
C VAL A 276 -10.80 1.50 26.08
N GLY A 277 -10.11 0.59 25.38
CA GLY A 277 -10.05 -0.83 25.74
C GLY A 277 -9.45 -1.06 27.12
N ILE A 278 -8.32 -0.42 27.44
CA ILE A 278 -7.69 -0.49 28.77
C ILE A 278 -8.66 0.04 29.84
N ILE A 279 -9.27 1.20 29.60
CA ILE A 279 -10.25 1.81 30.52
C ILE A 279 -11.46 0.88 30.76
N ALA A 280 -11.90 0.16 29.73
CA ALA A 280 -13.00 -0.80 29.82
C ALA A 280 -12.65 -1.98 30.75
N LEU A 281 -11.40 -2.44 30.74
CA LEU A 281 -10.95 -3.56 31.59
C LEU A 281 -10.78 -3.21 33.07
N VAL A 282 -10.77 -1.92 33.45
CA VAL A 282 -10.66 -1.49 34.85
C VAL A 282 -11.92 -1.84 35.67
N LYS A 283 -13.12 -1.71 35.08
CA LYS A 283 -14.39 -2.11 35.73
C LYS A 283 -15.24 -2.96 34.78
N PRO A 284 -14.86 -4.22 34.53
CA PRO A 284 -15.46 -5.04 33.49
C PRO A 284 -16.88 -5.53 33.84
N LYS A 285 -17.30 -5.39 35.11
CA LYS A 285 -18.61 -5.84 35.62
C LYS A 285 -19.75 -4.83 35.34
N ASP A 286 -19.45 -3.60 34.94
CA ASP A 286 -20.47 -2.60 34.59
C ASP A 286 -20.82 -2.72 33.10
N LEU A 287 -21.87 -3.49 32.80
CA LEU A 287 -22.29 -3.76 31.41
C LEU A 287 -22.71 -2.49 30.66
N ALA A 288 -23.40 -1.56 31.33
CA ALA A 288 -23.86 -0.32 30.71
C ALA A 288 -22.70 0.59 30.33
N ARG A 289 -21.65 0.64 31.16
CA ARG A 289 -20.39 1.31 30.80
C ARG A 289 -19.66 0.59 29.66
N MET A 290 -19.56 -0.73 29.72
CA MET A 290 -18.88 -1.53 28.68
C MET A 290 -19.49 -1.32 27.29
N GLU A 291 -20.83 -1.29 27.20
CA GLU A 291 -21.52 -1.06 25.92
C GLU A 291 -21.28 0.37 25.38
N ARG A 292 -21.28 1.38 26.25
CA ARG A 292 -20.95 2.77 25.88
C ARG A 292 -19.51 2.90 25.36
N LEU A 293 -18.55 2.27 26.03
CA LEU A 293 -17.14 2.28 25.61
C LEU A 293 -16.93 1.50 24.30
N LYS A 294 -17.65 0.38 24.11
CA LYS A 294 -17.65 -0.33 22.82
C LYS A 294 -18.19 0.57 21.71
N SER A 295 -19.34 1.21 21.92
CA SER A 295 -19.93 2.14 20.94
C SER A 295 -18.96 3.26 20.56
N LEU A 296 -18.27 3.85 21.54
CA LEU A 296 -17.24 4.86 21.30
C LEU A 296 -16.04 4.31 20.49
N SER A 297 -15.59 3.08 20.80
CA SER A 297 -14.49 2.45 20.05
C SER A 297 -14.90 2.09 18.63
N THR A 298 -16.13 1.59 18.43
CA THR A 298 -16.72 1.36 17.11
C THR A 298 -16.84 2.67 16.32
N ALA A 299 -17.19 3.78 16.98
CA ALA A 299 -17.24 5.11 16.36
C ALA A 299 -15.88 5.56 15.79
N MET A 300 -14.78 5.23 16.49
CA MET A 300 -13.42 5.51 16.04
C MET A 300 -12.95 4.51 14.98
N LEU A 301 -13.40 3.25 15.07
CA LEU A 301 -12.95 2.17 14.17
C LEU A 301 -13.33 2.41 12.71
N TYR A 302 -14.56 2.86 12.44
CA TYR A 302 -15.01 3.15 11.07
C TYR A 302 -14.10 4.16 10.32
N PRO A 303 -13.89 5.39 10.84
CA PRO A 303 -12.97 6.33 10.21
C PRO A 303 -11.51 5.85 10.26
N ALA A 304 -11.07 5.13 11.29
CA ALA A 304 -9.70 4.61 11.36
C ALA A 304 -9.39 3.63 10.23
N VAL A 305 -10.26 2.64 10.02
CA VAL A 305 -10.09 1.64 8.95
C VAL A 305 -10.22 2.29 7.58
N ALA A 306 -11.13 3.25 7.41
CA ALA A 306 -11.28 3.98 6.15
C ALA A 306 -10.05 4.82 5.82
N LEU A 307 -9.51 5.57 6.79
CA LEU A 307 -8.29 6.35 6.63
C LEU A 307 -7.06 5.47 6.42
N LEU A 308 -6.99 4.31 7.09
CA LEU A 308 -5.93 3.33 6.90
C LEU A 308 -5.95 2.76 5.48
N ALA A 309 -7.11 2.30 5.00
CA ALA A 309 -7.27 1.79 3.64
C ALA A 309 -6.97 2.87 2.59
N PHE A 310 -7.46 4.09 2.81
CA PHE A 310 -7.19 5.23 1.94
C PHE A 310 -5.70 5.60 1.94
N GLY A 311 -5.06 5.62 3.10
CA GLY A 311 -3.62 5.89 3.24
C GLY A 311 -2.78 4.86 2.49
N ILE A 312 -3.08 3.56 2.64
CA ILE A 312 -2.40 2.48 1.90
C ILE A 312 -2.53 2.70 0.40
N PHE A 313 -3.73 3.04 -0.08
CA PHE A 313 -3.97 3.35 -1.48
C PHE A 313 -3.19 4.56 -2.00
N ILE A 314 -3.21 5.69 -1.28
CA ILE A 314 -2.41 6.86 -1.67
C ILE A 314 -0.92 6.54 -1.65
N GLY A 315 -0.49 5.67 -0.73
CA GLY A 315 0.86 5.11 -0.71
C GLY A 315 1.20 4.36 -1.99
N ALA A 316 0.29 3.49 -2.47
CA ALA A 316 0.46 2.77 -3.74
C ALA A 316 0.51 3.72 -4.96
N ILE A 317 -0.26 4.80 -4.97
CA ILE A 317 -0.15 5.86 -6.01
C ILE A 317 1.22 6.52 -5.95
N TRP A 318 1.65 6.94 -4.76
CA TRP A 318 2.94 7.58 -4.56
C TRP A 318 4.08 6.66 -5.01
N ALA A 319 4.02 5.38 -4.66
CA ALA A 319 4.98 4.38 -5.09
C ALA A 319 5.04 4.27 -6.62
N ASN A 320 3.89 4.23 -7.31
CA ASN A 320 3.88 4.15 -8.77
C ASN A 320 4.39 5.43 -9.45
N VAL A 321 4.18 6.60 -8.85
CA VAL A 321 4.72 7.86 -9.36
C VAL A 321 6.23 7.96 -9.11
N SER A 322 6.75 7.30 -8.06
CA SER A 322 8.16 7.36 -7.67
C SER A 322 9.02 6.28 -8.32
N TRP A 323 8.50 5.05 -8.36
CA TRP A 323 9.22 3.82 -8.72
C TRP A 323 8.50 2.99 -9.79
N GLY A 324 7.49 3.54 -10.47
CA GLY A 324 6.79 2.82 -11.56
C GLY A 324 6.08 1.52 -11.18
N ASN A 325 6.00 1.21 -9.89
CA ASN A 325 5.32 0.07 -9.30
C ASN A 325 4.44 0.53 -8.13
N TYR A 326 3.25 -0.05 -7.98
CA TYR A 326 2.28 0.32 -6.97
C TYR A 326 2.31 -0.57 -5.71
N TRP A 327 2.94 -1.74 -5.79
CA TRP A 327 3.09 -2.67 -4.67
C TRP A 327 4.31 -3.57 -4.88
N SER A 328 5.18 -3.64 -3.88
CA SER A 328 6.47 -4.33 -3.89
C SER A 328 6.56 -5.50 -2.93
N TRP A 329 5.53 -5.76 -2.10
CA TRP A 329 5.55 -6.77 -1.04
C TRP A 329 6.62 -6.55 0.02
N ASP A 330 7.13 -5.32 0.15
CA ASP A 330 8.08 -5.00 1.20
C ASP A 330 7.45 -5.18 2.59
N PRO A 331 8.25 -5.38 3.65
CA PRO A 331 7.70 -5.64 4.97
C PRO A 331 6.77 -4.51 5.48
N LYS A 332 6.96 -3.24 5.10
CA LYS A 332 6.05 -2.17 5.51
C LYS A 332 4.70 -2.27 4.82
N GLU A 333 4.67 -2.45 3.51
CA GLU A 333 3.44 -2.70 2.77
C GLU A 333 2.69 -3.93 3.32
N VAL A 334 3.40 -5.04 3.55
CA VAL A 334 2.81 -6.28 4.07
C VAL A 334 2.21 -6.07 5.46
N TRP A 335 2.91 -5.40 6.37
CA TRP A 335 2.39 -5.14 7.71
C TRP A 335 1.26 -4.09 7.73
N ALA A 336 1.25 -3.15 6.78
CA ALA A 336 0.11 -2.25 6.59
C ALA A 336 -1.14 -3.03 6.16
N LEU A 337 -1.00 -4.00 5.25
CA LEU A 337 -2.08 -4.91 4.85
C LEU A 337 -2.54 -5.81 6.00
N ILE A 338 -1.62 -6.42 6.76
CA ILE A 338 -1.96 -7.22 7.95
C ILE A 338 -2.75 -6.38 8.95
N THR A 339 -2.30 -5.16 9.25
CA THR A 339 -2.99 -4.24 10.16
C THR A 339 -4.38 -3.89 9.65
N LEU A 340 -4.53 -3.64 8.35
CA LEU A 340 -5.85 -3.41 7.74
C LEU A 340 -6.77 -4.63 7.92
N LEU A 341 -6.28 -5.85 7.68
CA LEU A 341 -7.07 -7.08 7.82
C LEU A 341 -7.51 -7.33 9.28
N ILE A 342 -6.60 -7.11 10.24
CA ILE A 342 -6.89 -7.23 11.67
C ILE A 342 -7.98 -6.23 12.07
N TYR A 343 -7.84 -4.94 11.76
CA TYR A 343 -8.83 -3.94 12.14
C TYR A 343 -10.11 -3.95 11.28
N ALA A 344 -10.10 -4.59 10.11
CA ALA A 344 -11.32 -4.88 9.36
C ALA A 344 -12.16 -5.99 10.00
N ALA A 345 -11.56 -6.89 10.80
CA ALA A 345 -12.28 -8.03 11.36
C ALA A 345 -13.45 -7.62 12.29
N PRO A 346 -13.29 -6.69 13.25
CA PRO A 346 -14.39 -6.25 14.11
C PRO A 346 -15.55 -5.58 13.36
N LEU A 347 -15.33 -5.00 12.17
CA LEU A 347 -16.42 -4.42 11.35
C LEU A 347 -17.40 -5.47 10.80
N HIS A 348 -17.01 -6.75 10.83
CA HIS A 348 -17.83 -7.87 10.36
C HIS A 348 -18.54 -8.59 11.52
N GLU A 349 -19.14 -7.84 12.46
CA GLU A 349 -19.82 -8.39 13.65
C GLU A 349 -20.93 -9.41 13.33
N LYS A 350 -21.53 -9.33 12.13
CA LYS A 350 -22.52 -10.32 11.66
C LYS A 350 -21.90 -11.68 11.37
N LEU A 351 -20.67 -11.67 10.86
CA LEU A 351 -19.87 -12.87 10.65
C LEU A 351 -19.42 -13.36 12.03
N TRP A 352 -18.66 -12.56 12.74
CA TRP A 352 -18.06 -12.90 14.02
C TRP A 352 -18.83 -12.30 15.19
N LYS A 353 -19.83 -13.06 15.67
CA LYS A 353 -20.66 -12.68 16.83
C LYS A 353 -19.85 -12.38 18.09
N SER A 354 -18.61 -12.84 18.20
CA SER A 354 -17.73 -12.52 19.33
C SER A 354 -17.49 -11.02 19.46
N PHE A 355 -17.40 -10.26 18.35
CA PHE A 355 -17.24 -8.81 18.38
C PHE A 355 -18.49 -8.06 18.85
N GLN A 356 -19.65 -8.73 18.91
CA GLN A 356 -20.84 -8.15 19.53
C GLN A 356 -20.66 -8.02 21.05
N LYS A 357 -19.82 -8.87 21.68
CA LYS A 357 -19.55 -8.84 23.12
C LYS A 357 -18.52 -7.74 23.44
N PRO A 358 -18.86 -6.72 24.26
CA PRO A 358 -17.96 -5.61 24.57
C PRO A 358 -16.59 -6.03 25.11
N LEU A 359 -16.56 -7.02 26.01
CA LEU A 359 -15.32 -7.48 26.61
C LEU A 359 -14.35 -8.06 25.57
N PHE A 360 -14.86 -8.90 24.66
CA PHE A 360 -14.05 -9.49 23.59
C PHE A 360 -13.56 -8.41 22.62
N PHE A 361 -14.43 -7.46 22.26
CA PHE A 361 -14.05 -6.34 21.38
C PHE A 361 -12.87 -5.54 21.94
N HIS A 362 -12.90 -5.19 23.23
CA HIS A 362 -11.84 -4.40 23.87
C HIS A 362 -10.53 -5.18 24.03
N ILE A 363 -10.60 -6.44 24.45
CA ILE A 363 -9.41 -7.31 24.52
C ILE A 363 -8.78 -7.46 23.14
N TYR A 364 -9.60 -7.69 22.12
CA TYR A 364 -9.13 -7.77 20.74
C TYR A 364 -8.49 -6.45 20.29
N GLY A 365 -9.12 -5.30 20.55
CA GLY A 365 -8.58 -3.99 20.19
C GLY A 365 -7.22 -3.69 20.83
N ILE A 366 -7.02 -4.12 22.08
CA ILE A 366 -5.73 -4.03 22.76
C ILE A 366 -4.67 -4.87 22.05
N LEU A 367 -4.98 -6.15 21.78
CA LEU A 367 -4.04 -7.06 21.12
C LEU A 367 -3.75 -6.66 19.66
N ALA A 368 -4.77 -6.16 18.96
CA ALA A 368 -4.66 -5.69 17.58
C ALA A 368 -3.67 -4.52 17.45
N PHE A 369 -3.50 -3.71 18.51
CA PHE A 369 -2.56 -2.59 18.48
C PHE A 369 -1.10 -3.04 18.32
N LEU A 370 -0.77 -4.30 18.65
CA LEU A 370 0.54 -4.87 18.36
C LEU A 370 0.87 -4.83 16.86
N SER A 371 -0.10 -4.98 15.97
CA SER A 371 0.15 -4.92 14.53
C SER A 371 0.57 -3.50 14.07
N VAL A 372 0.02 -2.46 14.70
CA VAL A 372 0.42 -1.06 14.47
C VAL A 372 1.87 -0.85 14.94
N LEU A 373 2.22 -1.38 16.11
CA LEU A 373 3.60 -1.30 16.63
C LEU A 373 4.59 -2.01 15.72
N ILE A 374 4.24 -3.16 15.16
CA ILE A 374 5.11 -3.87 14.21
C ILE A 374 5.23 -3.08 12.90
N THR A 375 4.13 -2.55 12.38
CA THR A 375 4.13 -1.75 11.14
C THR A 375 5.02 -0.49 11.27
N TYR A 376 4.95 0.19 12.42
CA TYR A 376 5.66 1.45 12.64
C TYR A 376 7.10 1.28 13.16
N PHE A 377 7.30 0.47 14.20
CA PHE A 377 8.61 0.24 14.82
C PHE A 377 9.26 -1.04 14.32
N GLY A 378 8.49 -2.14 14.27
CA GLY A 378 9.01 -3.47 13.95
C GLY A 378 9.70 -3.54 12.60
N VAL A 379 9.13 -2.93 11.57
CA VAL A 379 9.78 -2.96 10.25
C VAL A 379 11.07 -2.13 10.23
N ASN A 380 11.08 -0.94 10.83
CA ASN A 380 12.28 -0.09 10.83
C ASN A 380 13.41 -0.64 11.71
N MET A 381 13.09 -1.26 12.85
CA MET A 381 14.08 -1.73 13.83
C MET A 381 14.46 -3.20 13.69
N LEU A 382 13.55 -4.06 13.22
CA LEU A 382 13.75 -5.52 13.22
C LEU A 382 13.86 -6.11 11.81
N LEU A 383 13.19 -5.53 10.80
CA LEU A 383 13.09 -6.14 9.46
C LEU A 383 13.91 -5.40 8.39
N GLY A 384 14.03 -4.07 8.45
CA GLY A 384 14.63 -3.27 7.37
C GLY A 384 13.71 -3.19 6.13
N GLY A 385 14.04 -2.33 5.16
CA GLY A 385 13.30 -2.22 3.89
C GLY A 385 13.63 -0.94 3.12
N VAL A 386 13.22 -0.86 1.85
CA VAL A 386 13.47 0.27 0.91
C VAL A 386 12.91 1.62 1.41
N HIS A 387 12.03 1.57 2.41
CA HIS A 387 11.44 2.73 3.07
C HIS A 387 12.14 3.12 4.37
N ALA A 388 13.24 2.48 4.75
CA ALA A 388 14.05 2.88 5.90
C ALA A 388 14.87 4.13 5.52
N TYR A 389 14.21 5.28 5.47
CA TYR A 389 14.87 6.57 5.37
C TYR A 389 15.38 6.94 6.77
N ASN A 390 16.61 6.52 7.09
CA ASN A 390 17.31 6.96 8.31
C ASN A 390 17.84 8.38 8.16
#